data_AF-A0A1X2AG68-F1
#
_entry.id   AF-A0A1X2AG68-F1
#
_cell.length_a   1.000
_cell.length_b   1.000
_cell.length_c   1.000
_cell.angle_alpha   90.00
_cell.angle_beta   90.00
_cell.angle_gamma   90.00
#
_symmetry.space_group_name_H-M   'P 1'
#
loop_
_entity.id
_entity.type
_entity.pdbx_description
1 polymer ?
#
loop_
_entity_poly.entity_id
_entity_poly.type
_entity_poly.pdbx_seq_one_letter_code
_entity_poly.pdbx_strand_id
1 'polypeptide(L)'
;MERPHVDRTNLHSVWKAVLVGVALLLVAACYAQPLLLVALAVLLVFFAVARLVYRDRDRYIPNLYARDTRVYDEAYRAFIRRTLEDMRRCKIGGHTLLWEASRLPAPSPQGSDELMLDLGVWLGWSTRLMSDASGRKVYGFDTFEGLVEDWQIDDQALIKQGTFSLSEPLAQRSMQDTGVSLQDGVPAALGRKVQFVKGSTYDTLAPFLADRPGAPIALFHMDLDTYESCLHALETCKERFVEGSILVFDEYLVTNAEMLAFFEFQSKYELEWRYRAWGLEIMEMNLEMVVSRWKRATYYLPWIAGYWLVGDGSYVWKFFRKRFWRFWLGAPIGDIFFMLGAAGQRKSVSLEITGLGKLDPNRRRDRNSS
;
A
#
# COMPACT_ATOMS: atom_id res chain seq x y z
N MET A 1 -8.68 -24.79 16.69
CA MET A 1 -9.53 -23.89 15.88
C MET A 1 -8.78 -23.64 14.58
N GLU A 2 -9.23 -24.25 13.49
CA GLU A 2 -8.71 -23.94 12.16
C GLU A 2 -8.91 -22.44 11.89
N ARG A 3 -7.80 -21.76 11.57
CA ARG A 3 -7.83 -20.35 11.22
C ARG A 3 -8.65 -20.23 9.93
N PRO A 4 -9.67 -19.35 9.86
CA PRO A 4 -10.43 -19.20 8.64
C PRO A 4 -9.47 -18.79 7.54
N HIS A 5 -9.34 -19.63 6.52
CA HIS A 5 -8.63 -19.27 5.30
C HIS A 5 -9.41 -18.10 4.70
N VAL A 6 -8.76 -16.94 4.68
CA VAL A 6 -9.38 -15.70 4.25
C VAL A 6 -9.57 -15.78 2.74
N ASP A 7 -10.75 -16.19 2.30
CA ASP A 7 -11.08 -16.39 0.88
C ASP A 7 -11.41 -15.03 0.23
N ARG A 8 -10.35 -14.29 -0.13
CA ARG A 8 -10.35 -12.93 -0.71
C ARG A 8 -10.42 -12.95 -2.23
N THR A 9 -11.36 -13.71 -2.78
CA THR A 9 -11.50 -13.91 -4.23
C THR A 9 -12.79 -13.35 -4.83
N ASN A 10 -13.78 -12.95 -4.03
CA ASN A 10 -15.11 -12.62 -4.56
C ASN A 10 -15.16 -11.37 -5.44
N LEU A 11 -14.56 -10.25 -5.04
CA LEU A 11 -14.65 -9.01 -5.83
C LEU A 11 -13.90 -9.12 -7.16
N HIS A 12 -12.69 -9.68 -7.14
CA HIS A 12 -11.88 -9.87 -8.33
C HIS A 12 -12.49 -10.94 -9.26
N SER A 13 -13.12 -11.98 -8.71
CA SER A 13 -13.87 -12.97 -9.50
C SER A 13 -15.14 -12.38 -10.12
N VAL A 14 -15.86 -11.52 -9.39
CA VAL A 14 -17.00 -10.76 -9.92
C VAL A 14 -16.55 -9.83 -11.04
N TRP A 15 -15.45 -9.09 -10.87
CA TRP A 15 -14.90 -8.23 -11.92
C TRP A 15 -14.47 -9.03 -13.16
N LYS A 16 -13.78 -10.16 -12.98
CA LYS A 16 -13.44 -11.06 -14.09
C LYS A 16 -14.69 -11.58 -14.79
N ALA A 17 -15.73 -11.95 -14.04
CA ALA A 17 -17.00 -12.40 -14.61
C ALA A 17 -17.69 -11.29 -15.43
N VAL A 18 -17.67 -10.04 -14.94
CA VAL A 18 -18.15 -8.87 -15.69
C VAL A 18 -17.35 -8.67 -16.98
N LEU A 19 -16.01 -8.72 -16.92
CA LEU A 19 -15.17 -8.59 -18.12
C LEU A 19 -15.43 -9.69 -19.14
N VAL A 20 -15.60 -10.95 -18.70
CA VAL A 20 -15.97 -12.07 -19.56
C VAL A 20 -17.36 -11.83 -20.18
N GLY A 21 -18.33 -11.36 -19.38
CA GLY A 21 -19.67 -11.01 -19.87
C GLY A 21 -19.63 -9.92 -20.95
N VAL A 22 -18.86 -8.86 -20.74
CA VAL A 22 -18.65 -7.79 -21.73
C VAL A 22 -17.99 -8.33 -23.00
N ALA A 23 -16.98 -9.20 -22.87
CA ALA A 23 -16.32 -9.81 -24.02
C ALA A 23 -17.28 -10.69 -24.84
N LEU A 24 -18.12 -11.50 -24.17
CA LEU A 24 -19.13 -12.33 -24.83
C LEU A 24 -20.19 -11.49 -25.55
N LEU A 25 -20.64 -10.39 -24.94
CA LEU A 25 -21.57 -9.45 -25.58
C LEU A 25 -20.96 -8.80 -26.82
N LEU A 26 -19.68 -8.42 -26.77
CA LEU A 26 -18.93 -7.89 -27.91
C LEU A 26 -18.83 -8.92 -29.04
N VAL A 27 -18.52 -10.18 -28.71
CA VAL A 27 -18.47 -11.28 -29.70
C VAL A 27 -19.83 -11.49 -30.35
N ALA A 28 -20.90 -11.54 -29.57
CA ALA A 28 -22.27 -11.67 -30.07
C ALA A 28 -22.66 -10.49 -30.99
N ALA A 29 -22.30 -9.26 -30.61
CA ALA A 29 -22.54 -8.07 -31.43
C ALA A 29 -21.75 -8.11 -32.75
N CYS A 30 -20.48 -8.55 -32.73
CA CYS A 30 -19.67 -8.71 -33.94
C CYS A 30 -20.20 -9.81 -34.86
N TYR A 31 -20.75 -10.90 -34.30
CA TYR A 31 -21.40 -11.95 -35.08
C TYR A 31 -22.68 -11.44 -35.77
N ALA A 32 -23.51 -10.67 -35.05
CA ALA A 32 -24.73 -10.11 -35.60
C ALA A 32 -24.48 -8.99 -36.64
N GLN A 33 -23.33 -8.31 -36.58
CA GLN A 33 -22.98 -7.18 -37.42
C GLN A 33 -21.48 -7.23 -37.81
N PRO A 34 -21.12 -7.93 -38.90
CA PRO A 34 -19.70 -8.11 -39.29
C PRO A 34 -18.93 -6.80 -39.55
N LEU A 35 -19.62 -5.71 -39.87
CA LEU A 35 -19.02 -4.38 -40.01
C LEU A 35 -18.40 -3.86 -38.70
N LEU A 36 -18.95 -4.24 -37.54
CA LEU A 36 -18.35 -3.94 -36.23
C LEU A 36 -16.96 -4.58 -36.09
N LEU A 37 -16.77 -5.79 -36.63
CA LEU A 37 -15.49 -6.48 -36.60
C LEU A 37 -14.44 -5.76 -37.45
N VAL A 38 -14.83 -5.25 -38.62
CA VAL A 38 -13.95 -4.41 -39.47
C VAL A 38 -13.58 -3.11 -38.75
N ALA A 39 -14.55 -2.42 -38.14
CA ALA A 39 -14.30 -1.19 -37.39
C ALA A 39 -13.35 -1.42 -36.20
N LEU A 40 -13.53 -2.51 -35.44
CA LEU A 40 -12.64 -2.91 -34.36
C LEU A 40 -11.23 -3.25 -34.87
N ALA A 41 -11.11 -3.95 -36.00
CA ALA A 41 -9.81 -4.25 -36.61
C ALA A 41 -9.07 -2.97 -37.02
N VAL A 42 -9.76 -2.02 -37.65
CA VAL A 42 -9.20 -0.70 -37.99
C VAL A 42 -8.73 0.05 -36.74
N LEU A 43 -9.53 0.05 -35.66
CA LEU A 43 -9.15 0.65 -34.37
C LEU A 43 -7.91 -0.03 -33.77
N LEU A 44 -7.83 -1.36 -33.78
CA LEU A 44 -6.67 -2.11 -33.28
C LEU A 44 -5.41 -1.76 -34.07
N VAL A 45 -5.48 -1.70 -35.40
CA VAL A 45 -4.37 -1.29 -36.25
C VAL A 45 -3.97 0.16 -35.96
N PHE A 46 -4.94 1.06 -35.83
CA PHE A 46 -4.68 2.46 -35.46
C PHE A 46 -3.94 2.55 -34.12
N PHE A 47 -4.39 1.85 -33.08
CA PHE A 47 -3.72 1.85 -31.78
C PHE A 47 -2.34 1.19 -31.82
N ALA A 48 -2.15 0.14 -32.62
CA ALA A 48 -0.85 -0.48 -32.82
C ALA A 48 0.15 0.50 -33.49
N VAL A 49 -0.28 1.21 -34.53
CA VAL A 49 0.54 2.24 -35.20
C VAL A 49 0.81 3.41 -34.27
N ALA A 50 -0.22 3.94 -33.59
CA ALA A 50 -0.07 5.03 -32.63
C ALA A 50 0.92 4.67 -31.52
N ARG A 51 0.91 3.41 -31.06
CA ARG A 51 1.85 2.88 -30.09
C ARG A 51 3.27 2.74 -30.63
N LEU A 52 3.45 2.34 -31.89
CA LEU A 52 4.78 2.32 -32.52
C LEU A 52 5.37 3.74 -32.61
N VAL A 53 4.55 4.74 -32.94
CA VAL A 53 4.97 6.15 -33.03
C VAL A 53 5.24 6.76 -31.66
N TYR A 54 4.43 6.42 -30.65
CA TYR A 54 4.49 7.01 -29.31
C TYR A 54 5.38 6.23 -28.33
N ARG A 55 5.96 5.11 -28.76
CA ARG A 55 6.76 4.23 -27.90
C ARG A 55 7.88 5.00 -27.18
N ASP A 56 8.08 4.68 -25.90
CA ASP A 56 9.12 5.24 -25.04
C ASP A 56 9.03 6.77 -24.80
N ARG A 57 7.96 7.43 -25.24
CA ARG A 57 7.69 8.83 -24.85
C ARG A 57 7.03 8.89 -23.49
N ASP A 58 7.81 9.36 -22.51
CA ASP A 58 7.32 9.86 -21.22
C ASP A 58 6.45 8.88 -20.44
N ARG A 59 7.12 7.94 -19.77
CA ARG A 59 6.50 6.89 -18.96
C ARG A 59 5.63 7.49 -17.85
N TYR A 60 4.33 7.24 -17.96
CA TYR A 60 3.35 7.50 -16.92
C TYR A 60 3.09 6.20 -16.15
N ILE A 61 2.84 6.26 -14.84
CA ILE A 61 2.22 5.16 -14.10
C ILE A 61 0.74 5.52 -13.97
N PRO A 62 -0.19 4.83 -14.64
CA PRO A 62 -1.61 5.10 -14.46
C PRO A 62 -2.09 4.51 -13.16
N ASN A 63 -3.09 5.20 -12.63
CA ASN A 63 -4.13 4.62 -11.80
C ASN A 63 -3.66 4.00 -10.48
N LEU A 64 -2.54 4.48 -9.93
CA LEU A 64 -2.24 4.40 -8.51
C LEU A 64 -1.46 5.64 -8.14
N TYR A 65 -2.15 6.77 -8.02
CA TYR A 65 -1.56 7.95 -7.39
C TYR A 65 -0.17 8.32 -7.95
N ALA A 66 -0.11 8.56 -9.27
CA ALA A 66 1.09 9.13 -9.84
C ALA A 66 0.82 10.47 -10.53
N ARG A 67 1.51 11.48 -10.02
CA ARG A 67 1.84 12.72 -10.68
C ARG A 67 2.53 12.45 -12.03
N ASP A 68 2.58 13.45 -12.91
CA ASP A 68 3.44 13.34 -14.09
C ASP A 68 4.90 13.22 -13.63
N THR A 69 5.53 12.05 -13.81
CA THR A 69 6.84 11.75 -13.23
C THR A 69 7.95 12.66 -13.73
N ARG A 70 7.73 13.41 -14.82
CA ARG A 70 8.64 14.45 -15.32
C ARG A 70 8.89 15.59 -14.33
N VAL A 71 8.04 15.75 -13.32
CA VAL A 71 8.28 16.73 -12.25
C VAL A 71 9.45 16.34 -11.35
N TYR A 72 9.82 15.05 -11.36
CA TYR A 72 10.92 14.52 -10.56
C TYR A 72 12.22 14.49 -11.36
N ASP A 73 13.34 14.44 -10.64
CA ASP A 73 14.65 14.26 -11.26
C ASP A 73 14.81 12.89 -11.94
N GLU A 74 15.86 12.76 -12.75
CA GLU A 74 16.08 11.54 -13.55
C GLU A 74 16.36 10.30 -12.68
N ALA A 75 16.97 10.47 -11.50
CA ALA A 75 17.29 9.35 -10.61
C ALA A 75 16.01 8.75 -10.02
N TYR A 76 15.12 9.59 -9.50
CA TYR A 76 13.84 9.12 -8.97
C TYR A 76 12.93 8.59 -10.08
N ARG A 77 12.94 9.21 -11.27
CA ARG A 77 12.24 8.66 -12.46
C ARG A 77 12.77 7.29 -12.86
N ALA A 78 14.07 7.04 -12.74
CA ALA A 78 14.64 5.71 -12.99
C ALA A 78 14.21 4.70 -11.91
N PHE A 79 14.16 5.11 -10.65
CA PHE A 79 13.67 4.31 -9.53
C PHE A 79 12.22 3.87 -9.75
N ILE A 80 11.31 4.82 -10.00
CA ILE A 80 9.89 4.58 -10.30
C ILE A 80 9.73 3.55 -11.44
N ARG A 81 10.53 3.68 -12.51
CA ARG A 81 10.50 2.75 -13.65
C ARG A 81 10.90 1.33 -13.25
N ARG A 82 11.97 1.19 -12.48
CA ARG A 82 12.48 -0.10 -12.03
C ARG A 82 11.52 -0.78 -11.06
N THR A 83 10.92 -0.01 -10.14
CA THR A 83 9.92 -0.49 -9.18
C THR A 83 8.80 -1.28 -9.86
N LEU A 84 8.23 -0.76 -10.95
CA LEU A 84 7.18 -1.47 -11.68
C LEU A 84 7.67 -2.78 -12.31
N GLU A 85 8.90 -2.84 -12.79
CA GLU A 85 9.46 -4.05 -13.40
C GLU A 85 9.72 -5.15 -12.35
N ASP A 86 10.28 -4.76 -11.21
CA ASP A 86 10.64 -5.68 -10.13
C ASP A 86 9.39 -6.21 -9.41
N MET A 87 8.43 -5.32 -9.11
CA MET A 87 7.19 -5.69 -8.42
C MET A 87 6.39 -6.74 -9.18
N ARG A 88 6.38 -6.75 -10.53
CA ARG A 88 5.60 -7.74 -11.32
C ARG A 88 5.84 -9.18 -10.90
N ARG A 89 7.04 -9.51 -10.39
CA ARG A 89 7.42 -10.86 -9.99
C ARG A 89 7.03 -11.21 -8.55
N CYS A 90 6.63 -10.22 -7.76
CA CYS A 90 6.36 -10.34 -6.34
C CYS A 90 4.86 -10.34 -6.01
N LYS A 91 3.97 -10.56 -6.99
CA LYS A 91 2.53 -10.54 -6.73
C LYS A 91 2.10 -11.68 -5.81
N ILE A 92 1.38 -11.36 -4.75
CA ILE A 92 0.74 -12.34 -3.87
C ILE A 92 -0.79 -12.31 -4.03
N GLY A 93 -1.45 -13.38 -3.61
CA GLY A 93 -2.92 -13.46 -3.60
C GLY A 93 -3.58 -12.94 -2.32
N GLY A 94 -2.79 -12.51 -1.33
CA GLY A 94 -3.25 -12.03 -0.03
C GLY A 94 -2.82 -10.60 0.26
N HIS A 95 -3.04 -10.17 1.50
CA HIS A 95 -2.62 -8.85 1.98
C HIS A 95 -1.18 -8.88 2.43
N THR A 96 -0.40 -7.89 2.00
CA THR A 96 1.06 -7.85 2.14
C THR A 96 1.49 -7.88 3.60
N LEU A 97 0.90 -7.04 4.46
CA LEU A 97 1.21 -7.00 5.89
C LEU A 97 1.03 -8.36 6.57
N LEU A 98 -0.13 -9.00 6.36
CA LEU A 98 -0.42 -10.30 6.97
C LEU A 98 0.42 -11.43 6.35
N TRP A 99 0.75 -11.32 5.07
CA TRP A 99 1.62 -12.26 4.37
C TRP A 99 3.03 -12.27 4.96
N GLU A 100 3.60 -11.09 5.23
CA GLU A 100 4.92 -10.97 5.87
C GLU A 100 4.85 -11.37 7.35
N ALA A 101 3.88 -10.84 8.11
CA ALA A 101 3.74 -11.12 9.53
C ALA A 101 3.61 -12.63 9.83
N SER A 102 2.91 -13.39 8.98
CA SER A 102 2.76 -14.84 9.12
C SER A 102 3.99 -15.67 8.70
N ARG A 103 4.95 -15.05 8.02
CA ARG A 103 6.19 -15.70 7.52
C ARG A 103 7.44 -15.32 8.30
N LEU A 104 7.32 -14.41 9.26
CA LEU A 104 8.40 -14.14 10.19
C LEU A 104 8.80 -15.44 10.91
N PRO A 105 10.11 -15.68 11.09
CA PRO A 105 10.57 -16.81 11.88
C PRO A 105 9.89 -16.84 13.25
N ALA A 106 9.71 -18.05 13.79
CA ALA A 106 9.21 -18.19 15.15
C ALA A 106 10.09 -17.36 16.12
N PRO A 107 9.51 -16.70 17.14
CA PRO A 107 10.29 -15.91 18.07
C PRO A 107 11.31 -16.82 18.76
N SER A 108 12.59 -16.61 18.48
CA SER A 108 13.65 -17.27 19.25
C SER A 108 13.80 -16.52 20.58
N PRO A 109 14.38 -17.15 21.63
CA PRO A 109 14.72 -16.43 22.86
C PRO A 109 15.64 -15.22 22.64
N GLN A 110 16.38 -15.17 21.52
CA GLN A 110 17.22 -14.03 21.11
C GLN A 110 16.44 -12.99 20.29
N GLY A 111 15.34 -13.39 19.64
CA GLY A 111 14.45 -12.52 18.87
C GLY A 111 13.20 -12.07 19.66
N SER A 112 13.13 -12.33 20.97
CA SER A 112 12.01 -11.92 21.83
C SER A 112 11.87 -10.40 21.92
N ASP A 113 12.96 -9.69 21.68
CA ASP A 113 13.06 -8.23 21.82
C ASP A 113 12.89 -7.53 20.45
N GLU A 114 12.65 -8.29 19.37
CA GLU A 114 12.38 -7.74 18.05
C GLU A 114 11.08 -6.93 18.05
N LEU A 115 11.16 -5.72 17.50
CA LEU A 115 10.05 -4.80 17.42
C LEU A 115 9.20 -5.07 16.18
N MET A 116 7.88 -5.07 16.41
CA MET A 116 6.85 -5.08 15.38
C MET A 116 6.11 -3.75 15.47
N LEU A 117 6.39 -2.85 14.52
CA LEU A 117 5.86 -1.48 14.54
C LEU A 117 4.77 -1.33 13.48
N ASP A 118 3.66 -0.71 13.87
CA ASP A 118 2.52 -0.38 13.01
C ASP A 118 2.25 1.11 13.14
N LEU A 119 2.51 1.88 12.08
CA LEU A 119 2.51 3.35 12.11
C LEU A 119 1.34 3.88 11.28
N GLY A 120 0.37 4.52 11.95
CA GLY A 120 -0.94 4.82 11.38
C GLY A 120 -1.82 3.58 11.47
N VAL A 121 -2.75 3.56 12.42
CA VAL A 121 -3.51 2.33 12.75
C VAL A 121 -5.02 2.55 12.75
N TRP A 122 -5.48 3.80 12.83
CA TRP A 122 -6.89 4.18 12.91
C TRP A 122 -7.65 3.41 14.00
N LEU A 123 -8.47 2.42 13.65
CA LEU A 123 -9.17 1.57 14.63
C LEU A 123 -8.26 0.52 15.29
N GLY A 124 -7.06 0.26 14.75
CA GLY A 124 -6.08 -0.71 15.24
C GLY A 124 -6.25 -2.14 14.73
N TRP A 125 -6.99 -2.35 13.63
CA TRP A 125 -7.21 -3.71 13.10
C TRP A 125 -5.98 -4.28 12.40
N SER A 126 -5.20 -3.44 11.70
CA SER A 126 -3.86 -3.78 11.20
C SER A 126 -3.00 -4.36 12.33
N THR A 127 -2.89 -3.63 13.43
CA THR A 127 -2.09 -3.96 14.61
C THR A 127 -2.52 -5.30 15.22
N ARG A 128 -3.83 -5.49 15.38
CA ARG A 128 -4.43 -6.70 15.97
C ARG A 128 -4.23 -7.91 15.07
N LEU A 129 -4.48 -7.79 13.77
CA LEU A 129 -4.35 -8.90 12.84
C LEU A 129 -2.87 -9.24 12.58
N MET A 130 -1.97 -8.26 12.63
CA MET A 130 -0.53 -8.50 12.62
C MET A 130 -0.07 -9.29 13.85
N SER A 131 -0.62 -9.00 15.04
CA SER A 131 -0.36 -9.78 16.25
C SER A 131 -0.87 -11.22 16.12
N ASP A 132 -2.08 -11.41 15.59
CA ASP A 132 -2.66 -12.75 15.35
C ASP A 132 -1.82 -13.56 14.32
N ALA A 133 -1.36 -12.91 13.25
CA ALA A 133 -0.61 -13.56 12.18
C ALA A 133 0.81 -13.98 12.63
N SER A 134 1.50 -13.10 13.37
CA SER A 134 2.88 -13.32 13.82
C SER A 134 2.99 -14.04 15.16
N GLY A 135 1.95 -14.01 16.00
CA GLY A 135 1.99 -14.47 17.40
C GLY A 135 2.82 -13.58 18.34
N ARG A 136 3.34 -12.45 17.84
CA ARG A 136 4.25 -11.51 18.52
C ARG A 136 3.49 -10.31 19.09
N LYS A 137 4.15 -9.59 19.99
CA LYS A 137 3.63 -8.31 20.49
C LYS A 137 3.80 -7.25 19.40
N VAL A 138 2.76 -6.46 19.14
CA VAL A 138 2.77 -5.38 18.16
C VAL A 138 2.55 -4.03 18.84
N TYR A 139 3.27 -3.01 18.40
CA TYR A 139 3.16 -1.63 18.86
C TYR A 139 2.54 -0.77 17.76
N GLY A 140 1.31 -0.29 17.99
CA GLY A 140 0.58 0.56 17.07
C GLY A 140 0.67 2.04 17.46
N PHE A 141 1.10 2.91 16.55
CA PHE A 141 1.29 4.34 16.78
C PHE A 141 0.28 5.14 16.00
N ASP A 142 -0.46 6.01 16.68
CA ASP A 142 -1.46 6.88 16.04
C ASP A 142 -1.81 8.05 16.95
N THR A 143 -2.22 9.16 16.34
CA THR A 143 -2.78 10.30 17.09
C THR A 143 -4.15 9.94 17.67
N PHE A 144 -4.89 9.06 16.99
CA PHE A 144 -6.32 8.78 17.11
C PHE A 144 -7.21 10.02 16.89
N GLU A 145 -6.60 11.11 16.45
CA GLU A 145 -7.19 12.42 16.22
C GLU A 145 -7.18 12.77 14.72
N GLY A 146 -6.66 11.87 13.88
CA GLY A 146 -6.60 11.98 12.42
C GLY A 146 -5.23 12.43 11.93
N LEU A 147 -5.16 12.76 10.65
CA LEU A 147 -3.92 13.21 9.99
C LEU A 147 -3.32 14.43 10.71
N VAL A 148 -2.01 14.41 10.89
CA VAL A 148 -1.24 15.52 11.50
C VAL A 148 -1.06 16.70 10.55
N GLU A 149 -1.18 16.47 9.25
CA GLU A 149 -0.99 17.46 8.19
C GLU A 149 -1.89 17.16 6.98
N ASP A 150 -1.98 18.11 6.05
CA ASP A 150 -2.75 17.95 4.82
C ASP A 150 -2.08 16.91 3.89
N TRP A 151 -2.82 15.87 3.51
CA TRP A 151 -2.33 14.83 2.61
C TRP A 151 -2.70 15.13 1.16
N GLN A 152 -1.71 15.57 0.39
CA GLN A 152 -1.84 15.81 -1.05
C GLN A 152 -1.54 14.52 -1.82
N ILE A 153 -2.58 13.87 -2.33
CA ILE A 153 -2.47 12.67 -3.17
C ILE A 153 -2.22 13.12 -4.61
N ASP A 154 -0.94 13.27 -4.96
CA ASP A 154 -0.44 13.87 -6.20
C ASP A 154 -1.23 15.11 -6.63
N ASP A 155 -1.78 15.12 -7.85
CA ASP A 155 -2.65 16.18 -8.36
C ASP A 155 -4.14 15.77 -8.34
N GLN A 156 -4.52 14.73 -7.57
CA GLN A 156 -5.86 14.13 -7.65
C GLN A 156 -6.78 14.60 -6.53
N ALA A 157 -6.31 14.56 -5.28
CA ALA A 157 -7.11 14.84 -4.11
C ALA A 157 -6.25 15.46 -3.02
N LEU A 158 -6.89 16.31 -2.21
CA LEU A 158 -6.33 16.86 -0.99
C LEU A 158 -7.21 16.38 0.17
N ILE A 159 -6.65 15.55 1.04
CA ILE A 159 -7.29 15.10 2.26
C ILE A 159 -6.80 16.02 3.39
N LYS A 160 -7.74 16.55 4.16
CA LYS A 160 -7.44 17.59 5.14
C LYS A 160 -6.90 17.01 6.44
N GLN A 161 -6.03 17.78 7.09
CA GLN A 161 -5.62 17.54 8.47
C GLN A 161 -6.83 17.22 9.38
N GLY A 162 -6.68 16.26 10.28
CA GLY A 162 -7.73 15.78 11.17
C GLY A 162 -8.70 14.77 10.54
N THR A 163 -8.64 14.55 9.22
CA THR A 163 -9.38 13.43 8.59
C THR A 163 -8.93 12.10 9.20
N PHE A 164 -9.85 11.14 9.29
CA PHE A 164 -9.65 9.83 9.93
C PHE A 164 -9.58 9.86 11.46
N SER A 165 -10.01 10.96 12.09
CA SER A 165 -10.17 11.01 13.55
C SER A 165 -11.15 9.95 14.05
N LEU A 166 -10.86 9.36 15.22
CA LEU A 166 -11.80 8.44 15.87
C LEU A 166 -13.12 9.13 16.27
N SER A 167 -13.12 10.46 16.39
CA SER A 167 -14.31 11.26 16.66
C SER A 167 -15.27 11.37 15.47
N GLU A 168 -14.83 11.02 14.25
CA GLU A 168 -15.66 11.14 13.06
C GLU A 168 -16.83 10.14 13.07
N PRO A 169 -17.98 10.51 12.47
CA PRO A 169 -19.14 9.62 12.39
C PRO A 169 -18.84 8.26 11.73
N LEU A 170 -17.96 8.24 10.74
CA LEU A 170 -17.55 7.00 10.06
C LEU A 170 -16.76 6.08 11.00
N ALA A 171 -15.82 6.64 11.77
CA ALA A 171 -15.03 5.90 12.74
C ALA A 171 -15.92 5.36 13.87
N GLN A 172 -16.79 6.19 14.43
CA GLN A 172 -17.75 5.79 15.48
C GLN A 172 -18.67 4.64 15.02
N ARG A 173 -19.19 4.71 13.80
CA ARG A 173 -20.00 3.63 13.22
C ARG A 173 -19.17 2.36 13.03
N SER A 174 -17.96 2.49 12.47
CA SER A 174 -17.08 1.35 12.22
C SER A 174 -16.63 0.67 13.51
N MET A 175 -16.41 1.42 14.58
CA MET A 175 -16.15 0.89 15.92
C MET A 175 -17.31 0.05 16.44
N GLN A 176 -18.54 0.57 16.36
CA GLN A 176 -19.74 -0.17 16.75
C GLN A 176 -19.90 -1.46 15.94
N ASP A 177 -19.66 -1.38 14.64
CA ASP A 177 -19.87 -2.50 13.73
C ASP A 177 -18.75 -3.56 13.81
N THR A 178 -17.55 -3.17 14.24
CA THR A 178 -16.40 -4.08 14.42
C THR A 178 -16.20 -4.53 15.87
N GLY A 179 -16.95 -3.96 16.82
CA GLY A 179 -16.82 -4.28 18.24
C GLY A 179 -15.58 -3.68 18.91
N VAL A 180 -14.96 -2.67 18.29
CA VAL A 180 -13.85 -1.93 18.88
C VAL A 180 -14.40 -0.93 19.89
N SER A 181 -13.97 -1.05 21.15
CA SER A 181 -14.18 -0.05 22.18
C SER A 181 -12.91 0.76 22.43
N LEU A 182 -13.02 1.90 23.12
CA LEU A 182 -11.87 2.67 23.58
C LEU A 182 -11.59 2.39 25.06
N GLN A 183 -10.31 2.38 25.41
CA GLN A 183 -9.79 2.36 26.78
C GLN A 183 -8.77 3.49 26.87
N ASP A 184 -8.98 4.45 27.77
CA ASP A 184 -8.09 5.61 27.96
C ASP A 184 -7.77 6.38 26.66
N GLY A 185 -8.75 6.48 25.76
CA GLY A 185 -8.63 7.22 24.50
C GLY A 185 -7.88 6.48 23.38
N VAL A 186 -7.56 5.19 23.55
CA VAL A 186 -7.01 4.33 22.49
C VAL A 186 -7.90 3.11 22.23
N PRO A 187 -7.86 2.50 21.03
CA PRO A 187 -8.58 1.27 20.76
C PRO A 187 -8.21 0.13 21.71
N ALA A 188 -9.21 -0.63 22.16
CA ALA A 188 -8.99 -1.78 23.02
C ALA A 188 -8.17 -2.88 22.30
N ALA A 189 -7.34 -3.59 23.07
CA ALA A 189 -6.52 -4.69 22.54
C ALA A 189 -7.33 -5.92 22.11
N LEU A 190 -8.56 -6.06 22.62
CA LEU A 190 -9.47 -7.19 22.34
C LEU A 190 -8.80 -8.57 22.53
N GLY A 191 -8.05 -8.71 23.64
CA GLY A 191 -7.38 -9.96 24.02
C GLY A 191 -6.09 -10.31 23.26
N ARG A 192 -5.60 -9.41 22.40
CA ARG A 192 -4.40 -9.64 21.58
C ARG A 192 -3.17 -9.02 22.22
N LYS A 193 -1.99 -9.47 21.79
CA LYS A 193 -0.69 -8.93 22.24
C LYS A 193 -0.40 -7.63 21.50
N VAL A 194 -1.18 -6.59 21.75
CA VAL A 194 -0.99 -5.27 21.15
C VAL A 194 -0.81 -4.21 22.23
N GLN A 195 -0.07 -3.16 21.89
CA GLN A 195 0.05 -1.95 22.68
C GLN A 195 -0.10 -0.76 21.75
N PHE A 196 -1.10 0.07 22.01
CA PHE A 196 -1.29 1.32 21.29
C PHE A 196 -0.54 2.45 21.99
N VAL A 197 0.17 3.25 21.21
CA VAL A 197 0.90 4.44 21.66
C VAL A 197 0.17 5.64 21.09
N LYS A 198 -0.54 6.37 21.97
CA LYS A 198 -1.28 7.59 21.57
C LYS A 198 -0.30 8.75 21.41
N GLY A 199 -0.40 9.41 20.26
CA GLY A 199 0.31 10.65 19.97
C GLY A 199 0.94 10.63 18.57
N SER A 200 1.42 11.79 18.16
CA SER A 200 2.12 11.95 16.88
C SER A 200 3.40 11.11 16.86
N THR A 201 3.75 10.52 15.72
CA THR A 201 5.03 9.78 15.55
C THR A 201 6.25 10.68 15.74
N TYR A 202 6.09 11.99 15.51
CA TYR A 202 7.08 13.02 15.83
C TYR A 202 7.47 13.03 17.31
N ASP A 203 6.51 12.82 18.20
CA ASP A 203 6.71 12.91 19.65
C ASP A 203 6.91 11.53 20.31
N THR A 204 6.39 10.47 19.69
CA THR A 204 6.23 9.16 20.36
C THR A 204 7.29 8.13 19.96
N LEU A 205 7.79 8.15 18.72
CA LEU A 205 8.73 7.12 18.24
C LEU A 205 10.08 7.17 18.96
N ALA A 206 10.68 8.36 19.07
CA ALA A 206 12.01 8.49 19.65
C ALA A 206 12.05 8.08 21.15
N PRO A 207 11.12 8.55 22.01
CA PRO A 207 11.05 8.06 23.40
C PRO A 207 10.78 6.55 23.48
N PHE A 208 9.88 6.04 22.63
CA PHE A 208 9.56 4.61 22.61
C PHE A 208 10.79 3.73 22.30
N LEU A 209 11.63 4.15 21.36
CA LEU A 209 12.87 3.46 20.98
C LEU A 209 14.00 3.67 21.99
N ALA A 210 13.99 4.76 22.75
CA ALA A 210 14.94 5.02 23.82
C ALA A 210 14.72 4.07 25.02
N ASP A 211 13.47 3.76 25.33
CA ASP A 211 13.08 2.79 26.37
C ASP A 211 13.43 1.34 26.01
N ARG A 212 13.84 1.08 24.76
CA ARG A 212 14.14 -0.26 24.21
C ARG A 212 15.51 -0.25 23.52
N PRO A 213 16.60 0.01 24.26
CA PRO A 213 17.91 0.13 23.67
C PRO A 213 18.32 -1.18 23.00
N GLY A 214 18.76 -1.10 21.74
CA GLY A 214 19.27 -2.25 21.00
C GLY A 214 18.22 -3.22 20.44
N ALA A 215 16.92 -3.00 20.71
CA ALA A 215 15.85 -3.82 20.16
C ALA A 215 15.70 -3.61 18.64
N PRO A 216 16.02 -4.61 17.79
CA PRO A 216 15.96 -4.44 16.34
C PRO A 216 14.50 -4.49 15.84
N ILE A 217 14.22 -3.87 14.70
CA ILE A 217 12.89 -3.91 14.08
C ILE A 217 12.82 -5.11 13.12
N ALA A 218 11.97 -6.09 13.41
CA ALA A 218 11.72 -7.21 12.51
C ALA A 218 10.72 -6.85 11.41
N LEU A 219 9.65 -6.13 11.77
CA LEU A 219 8.63 -5.68 10.83
C LEU A 219 8.25 -4.24 11.12
N PHE A 220 8.30 -3.42 10.08
CA PHE A 220 7.97 -2.01 10.09
C PHE A 220 6.83 -1.78 9.09
N HIS A 221 5.63 -1.51 9.58
CA HIS A 221 4.48 -1.15 8.75
C HIS A 221 4.30 0.37 8.70
N MET A 222 4.30 0.92 7.50
CA MET A 222 4.20 2.35 7.19
C MET A 222 2.84 2.64 6.55
N ASP A 223 1.97 3.33 7.28
CA ASP A 223 0.66 3.81 6.84
C ASP A 223 0.44 5.25 7.36
N LEU A 224 1.43 6.12 7.12
CA LEU A 224 1.43 7.51 7.59
C LEU A 224 0.97 8.52 6.53
N ASP A 225 0.67 8.06 5.32
CA ASP A 225 0.15 8.80 4.16
C ASP A 225 1.04 9.91 3.58
N THR A 226 1.71 10.72 4.41
CA THR A 226 2.44 11.93 4.02
C THR A 226 3.95 11.69 3.93
N TYR A 227 4.60 12.44 3.04
CA TYR A 227 6.05 12.33 2.82
C TYR A 227 6.84 12.61 4.10
N GLU A 228 6.50 13.71 4.79
CA GLU A 228 7.18 14.20 5.97
C GLU A 228 7.09 13.21 7.12
N SER A 229 5.89 12.68 7.39
CA SER A 229 5.67 11.69 8.45
C SER A 229 6.37 10.36 8.13
N CYS A 230 6.35 9.93 6.86
CA CYS A 230 7.06 8.73 6.43
C CYS A 230 8.58 8.87 6.59
N LEU A 231 9.16 9.98 6.11
CA LEU A 231 10.60 10.22 6.21
C LEU A 231 11.04 10.33 7.68
N HIS A 232 10.26 11.05 8.51
CA HIS A 232 10.52 11.16 9.95
C HIS A 232 10.56 9.78 10.63
N ALA A 233 9.59 8.91 10.33
CA ALA A 233 9.54 7.57 10.90
C ALA A 233 10.75 6.71 10.49
N LEU A 234 11.12 6.73 9.20
CA LEU A 234 12.31 6.03 8.70
C LEU A 234 13.60 6.54 9.36
N GLU A 235 13.78 7.87 9.42
CA GLU A 235 14.96 8.49 10.03
C GLU A 235 15.07 8.23 11.54
N THR A 236 13.94 8.23 12.25
CA THR A 236 13.88 7.93 13.68
C THR A 236 14.21 6.47 13.97
N CYS A 237 13.77 5.56 13.10
CA CYS A 237 13.97 4.11 13.26
C CYS A 237 15.29 3.58 12.69
N LYS A 238 16.09 4.40 11.99
CA LYS A 238 17.24 3.94 11.20
C LYS A 238 18.26 3.09 11.95
N GLU A 239 18.53 3.41 13.21
CA GLU A 239 19.50 2.69 14.07
C GLU A 239 18.93 1.39 14.66
N ARG A 240 17.72 1.00 14.24
CA ARG A 240 17.03 -0.21 14.68
C ARG A 240 16.77 -1.16 13.52
N PHE A 241 16.99 -0.73 12.27
CA PHE A 241 16.96 -1.63 11.12
C PHE A 241 18.21 -2.51 11.10
N VAL A 242 18.00 -3.78 10.76
CA VAL A 242 19.02 -4.81 10.62
C VAL A 242 18.82 -5.54 9.28
N GLU A 243 19.82 -6.30 8.84
CA GLU A 243 19.61 -7.21 7.71
C GLU A 243 18.50 -8.22 8.06
N GLY A 244 17.54 -8.38 7.14
CA GLY A 244 16.32 -9.14 7.37
C GLY A 244 15.13 -8.33 7.91
N SER A 245 15.32 -7.05 8.30
CA SER A 245 14.21 -6.15 8.60
C SER A 245 13.27 -6.04 7.39
N ILE A 246 11.98 -6.26 7.62
CA ILE A 246 10.95 -6.17 6.60
C ILE A 246 10.21 -4.84 6.77
N LEU A 247 10.13 -4.06 5.70
CA LEU A 247 9.35 -2.83 5.63
C LEU A 247 8.14 -3.08 4.74
N VAL A 248 6.95 -2.74 5.22
CA VAL A 248 5.68 -2.84 4.50
C VAL A 248 5.09 -1.43 4.39
N PHE A 249 4.78 -1.01 3.19
CA PHE A 249 4.24 0.31 2.85
C PHE A 249 2.80 0.13 2.40
N ASP A 250 1.81 0.84 2.96
CA ASP A 250 0.38 0.69 2.60
C ASP A 250 0.08 1.32 1.23
N GLU A 251 0.63 2.51 1.01
CA GLU A 251 0.38 3.35 -0.16
C GLU A 251 1.64 3.59 -1.01
N TYR A 252 2.44 2.53 -1.18
CA TYR A 252 3.75 2.60 -1.81
C TYR A 252 3.76 3.18 -3.24
N LEU A 253 2.67 3.11 -3.99
CA LEU A 253 2.65 3.68 -5.35
C LEU A 253 2.31 5.17 -5.41
N VAL A 254 2.02 5.82 -4.28
CA VAL A 254 1.91 7.28 -4.19
C VAL A 254 3.28 7.92 -4.40
N THR A 255 3.49 8.50 -5.59
CA THR A 255 4.84 8.90 -6.03
C THR A 255 5.42 10.11 -5.30
N ASN A 256 4.60 10.87 -4.58
CA ASN A 256 5.03 12.04 -3.80
C ASN A 256 5.04 11.82 -2.28
N ALA A 257 4.82 10.59 -1.79
CA ALA A 257 4.77 10.27 -0.36
C ALA A 257 5.71 9.12 0.01
N GLU A 258 5.17 7.95 0.39
CA GLU A 258 5.92 6.79 0.87
C GLU A 258 7.08 6.38 -0.05
N MET A 259 6.84 6.30 -1.36
CA MET A 259 7.88 5.93 -2.32
C MET A 259 9.04 6.93 -2.33
N LEU A 260 8.73 8.22 -2.27
CA LEU A 260 9.72 9.28 -2.30
C LEU A 260 10.53 9.28 -1.00
N ALA A 261 9.85 9.17 0.15
CA ALA A 261 10.49 9.06 1.46
C ALA A 261 11.44 7.86 1.52
N PHE A 262 10.99 6.69 1.04
CA PHE A 262 11.85 5.51 0.96
C PHE A 262 13.01 5.71 -0.01
N PHE A 263 12.77 6.25 -1.21
CA PHE A 263 13.81 6.50 -2.21
C PHE A 263 14.93 7.40 -1.68
N GLU A 264 14.59 8.51 -1.02
CA GLU A 264 15.57 9.42 -0.43
C GLU A 264 16.32 8.76 0.72
N PHE A 265 15.61 8.05 1.60
CA PHE A 265 16.19 7.34 2.73
C PHE A 265 17.19 6.26 2.29
N GLN A 266 16.79 5.36 1.39
CA GLN A 266 17.65 4.29 0.90
C GLN A 266 18.87 4.82 0.13
N SER A 267 18.69 5.93 -0.61
CA SER A 267 19.77 6.57 -1.37
C SER A 267 20.79 7.22 -0.44
N LYS A 268 20.31 7.97 0.55
CA LYS A 268 21.13 8.66 1.55
C LYS A 268 22.05 7.68 2.29
N TYR A 269 21.49 6.55 2.71
CA TYR A 269 22.19 5.54 3.50
C TYR A 269 22.81 4.41 2.70
N GLU A 270 22.66 4.41 1.37
CA GLU A 270 23.17 3.36 0.47
C GLU A 270 22.71 1.96 0.91
N LEU A 271 21.42 1.83 1.24
CA LEU A 271 20.85 0.55 1.66
C LEU A 271 20.83 -0.43 0.49
N GLU A 272 21.14 -1.69 0.80
CA GLU A 272 20.83 -2.80 -0.09
C GLU A 272 19.51 -3.41 0.36
N TRP A 273 18.62 -3.68 -0.59
CA TRP A 273 17.27 -4.15 -0.31
C TRP A 273 16.68 -4.86 -1.52
N ARG A 274 15.59 -5.61 -1.30
CA ARG A 274 14.82 -6.26 -2.37
C ARG A 274 13.32 -6.23 -2.10
N TYR A 275 12.53 -6.16 -3.16
CA TYR A 275 11.09 -6.39 -3.08
C TYR A 275 10.78 -7.85 -2.72
N ARG A 276 9.80 -8.06 -1.85
CA ARG A 276 9.37 -9.39 -1.42
C ARG A 276 7.98 -9.74 -1.92
N ALA A 277 7.01 -8.87 -1.61
CA ALA A 277 5.63 -9.07 -2.00
C ALA A 277 4.98 -7.75 -2.38
N TRP A 278 3.98 -7.83 -3.25
CA TRP A 278 2.94 -6.81 -3.33
C TRP A 278 1.58 -7.48 -3.46
N GLY A 279 0.62 -6.91 -2.76
CA GLY A 279 -0.75 -7.33 -2.71
C GLY A 279 -1.67 -6.16 -2.98
N LEU A 280 -2.97 -6.42 -2.94
CA LEU A 280 -3.95 -5.35 -2.94
C LEU A 280 -4.19 -4.99 -1.48
N GLU A 281 -3.95 -3.72 -1.14
CA GLU A 281 -4.36 -3.17 0.14
C GLU A 281 -5.77 -2.73 0.08
N ILE A 282 -6.48 -3.10 1.14
CA ILE A 282 -7.88 -2.82 1.20
C ILE A 282 -8.21 -2.57 2.66
N MET A 283 -8.89 -1.44 2.88
CA MET A 283 -9.79 -1.20 4.00
C MET A 283 -10.72 -2.41 4.34
N GLU A 284 -10.74 -3.48 3.53
CA GLU A 284 -11.32 -4.79 3.84
C GLU A 284 -10.86 -5.33 5.18
N MET A 285 -9.65 -5.05 5.70
CA MET A 285 -9.34 -5.48 7.08
C MET A 285 -10.39 -4.95 8.07
N ASN A 286 -10.76 -3.68 7.96
CA ASN A 286 -11.76 -3.08 8.85
C ASN A 286 -13.18 -3.59 8.52
N LEU A 287 -13.52 -3.75 7.24
CA LEU A 287 -14.86 -4.23 6.82
C LEU A 287 -15.09 -5.73 7.10
N GLU A 288 -14.05 -6.56 7.00
CA GLU A 288 -14.09 -7.99 7.33
C GLU A 288 -14.36 -8.20 8.82
N MET A 289 -13.91 -7.27 9.66
CA MET A 289 -14.15 -7.30 11.10
C MET A 289 -15.55 -6.83 11.49
N VAL A 290 -16.38 -6.41 10.54
CA VAL A 290 -17.80 -6.13 10.81
C VAL A 290 -18.50 -7.41 11.26
N VAL A 291 -19.03 -7.38 12.48
CA VAL A 291 -19.61 -8.52 13.21
C VAL A 291 -20.84 -9.08 12.48
N SER A 292 -21.64 -8.21 11.86
CA SER A 292 -22.84 -8.62 11.13
C SER A 292 -22.58 -8.87 9.65
N ARG A 293 -22.85 -10.10 9.18
CA ARG A 293 -22.74 -10.50 7.77
C ARG A 293 -23.61 -9.65 6.84
N TRP A 294 -24.81 -9.26 7.29
CA TRP A 294 -25.71 -8.41 6.51
C TRP A 294 -25.24 -6.95 6.44
N LYS A 295 -24.72 -6.42 7.56
CA LYS A 295 -24.11 -5.08 7.54
C LYS A 295 -22.90 -5.02 6.61
N ARG A 296 -22.10 -6.10 6.55
CA ARG A 296 -20.97 -6.19 5.61
C ARG A 296 -21.39 -5.94 4.16
N ALA A 297 -22.52 -6.51 3.72
CA ALA A 297 -23.09 -6.27 2.39
C ALA A 297 -23.49 -4.79 2.18
N THR A 298 -24.03 -4.13 3.21
CA THR A 298 -24.40 -2.71 3.16
C THR A 298 -23.20 -1.77 3.12
N TYR A 299 -22.00 -2.21 3.52
CA TYR A 299 -20.76 -1.45 3.31
C TYR A 299 -20.20 -1.64 1.90
N TYR A 300 -20.29 -2.85 1.35
CA TYR A 300 -19.82 -3.12 -0.02
C TYR A 300 -20.56 -2.31 -1.07
N LEU A 301 -21.86 -2.05 -0.92
CA LEU A 301 -22.67 -1.35 -1.93
C LEU A 301 -22.31 0.14 -2.11
N PRO A 302 -22.27 0.99 -1.06
CA PRO A 302 -21.77 2.36 -1.14
C PRO A 302 -20.28 2.42 -1.48
N TRP A 303 -19.48 1.43 -1.07
CA TRP A 303 -18.06 1.38 -1.38
C TRP A 303 -17.80 1.11 -2.86
N ILE A 304 -18.54 0.16 -3.46
CA ILE A 304 -18.55 -0.04 -4.92
C ILE A 304 -18.98 1.28 -5.58
N ALA A 305 -20.08 1.90 -5.14
CA ALA A 305 -20.55 3.17 -5.72
C ALA A 305 -19.51 4.31 -5.59
N GLY A 306 -18.85 4.47 -4.44
CA GLY A 306 -17.80 5.45 -4.20
C GLY A 306 -16.52 5.16 -5.01
N TYR A 307 -16.16 3.88 -5.15
CA TYR A 307 -15.09 3.44 -6.04
C TYR A 307 -15.39 3.83 -7.51
N TRP A 308 -16.62 3.66 -7.98
CA TRP A 308 -17.05 4.05 -9.33
C TRP A 308 -17.16 5.57 -9.53
N LEU A 309 -17.53 6.33 -8.49
CA LEU A 309 -17.80 7.77 -8.58
C LEU A 309 -16.58 8.67 -8.26
N VAL A 310 -15.77 8.30 -7.28
CA VAL A 310 -14.68 9.14 -6.73
C VAL A 310 -13.32 8.42 -6.76
N GLY A 311 -13.31 7.08 -6.70
CA GLY A 311 -12.10 6.26 -6.75
C GLY A 311 -11.63 5.85 -8.17
N ASP A 312 -10.84 4.79 -8.23
CA ASP A 312 -10.27 4.26 -9.48
C ASP A 312 -11.29 3.65 -10.47
N GLY A 313 -12.53 3.40 -10.03
CA GLY A 313 -13.66 3.00 -10.86
C GLY A 313 -14.15 4.09 -11.81
N SER A 314 -13.63 5.31 -11.69
CA SER A 314 -13.70 6.34 -12.73
C SER A 314 -12.98 5.97 -14.04
N TYR A 315 -12.49 4.73 -14.19
CA TYR A 315 -11.84 4.18 -15.39
C TYR A 315 -12.56 4.54 -16.70
N VAL A 316 -13.90 4.53 -16.69
CA VAL A 316 -14.76 4.92 -17.82
C VAL A 316 -14.51 6.38 -18.23
N TRP A 317 -14.28 7.27 -17.27
CA TRP A 317 -14.02 8.69 -17.48
C TRP A 317 -12.54 9.00 -17.70
N LYS A 318 -11.63 8.18 -17.17
CA LYS A 318 -10.17 8.36 -17.32
C LYS A 318 -9.73 8.27 -18.78
N PHE A 319 -10.45 7.55 -19.63
CA PHE A 319 -10.26 7.53 -21.08
C PHE A 319 -10.24 8.94 -21.72
N PHE A 320 -10.97 9.91 -21.15
CA PHE A 320 -10.98 11.28 -21.65
C PHE A 320 -9.77 12.12 -21.20
N ARG A 321 -8.91 11.60 -20.32
CA ARG A 321 -7.75 12.32 -19.81
C ARG A 321 -6.51 12.02 -20.66
N LYS A 322 -5.72 13.05 -20.98
CA LYS A 322 -4.43 12.92 -21.71
C LYS A 322 -3.49 11.89 -21.06
N ARG A 323 -3.46 11.83 -19.72
CA ARG A 323 -2.61 10.90 -18.95
C ARG A 323 -2.90 9.43 -19.25
N PHE A 324 -4.17 9.08 -19.45
CA PHE A 324 -4.57 7.72 -19.82
C PHE A 324 -3.88 7.31 -21.12
N TRP A 325 -4.06 8.10 -22.18
CA TRP A 325 -3.47 7.79 -23.49
C TRP A 325 -1.94 7.78 -23.50
N ARG A 326 -1.30 8.68 -22.75
CA ARG A 326 0.16 8.70 -22.62
C ARG A 326 0.70 7.36 -22.12
N PHE A 327 0.03 6.73 -21.17
CA PHE A 327 0.41 5.38 -20.75
C PHE A 327 0.07 4.30 -21.77
N TRP A 328 -1.19 4.19 -22.19
CA TRP A 328 -1.62 3.05 -23.02
C TRP A 328 -0.86 3.02 -24.36
N LEU A 329 -0.46 4.18 -24.86
CA LEU A 329 0.37 4.30 -26.04
C LEU A 329 1.88 4.17 -25.76
N GLY A 330 2.38 4.64 -24.61
CA GLY A 330 3.83 4.75 -24.35
C GLY A 330 4.44 3.66 -23.46
N ALA A 331 3.65 2.98 -22.63
CA ALA A 331 4.16 2.07 -21.61
C ALA A 331 4.49 0.68 -22.16
N PRO A 332 5.51 -0.02 -21.64
CA PRO A 332 5.79 -1.42 -21.97
C PRO A 332 4.56 -2.33 -21.88
N ILE A 333 4.52 -3.39 -22.71
CA ILE A 333 3.42 -4.36 -22.71
C ILE A 333 3.25 -5.02 -21.33
N GLY A 334 4.37 -5.27 -20.64
CA GLY A 334 4.34 -5.81 -19.28
C GLY A 334 3.69 -4.86 -18.26
N ASP A 335 3.87 -3.55 -18.39
CA ASP A 335 3.19 -2.56 -17.52
C ASP A 335 1.70 -2.53 -17.78
N ILE A 336 1.29 -2.65 -19.05
CA ILE A 336 -0.12 -2.74 -19.42
C ILE A 336 -0.79 -3.96 -18.77
N PHE A 337 -0.16 -5.14 -18.88
CA PHE A 337 -0.70 -6.35 -18.25
C PHE A 337 -0.69 -6.26 -16.72
N PHE A 338 0.37 -5.68 -16.14
CA PHE A 338 0.43 -5.41 -14.72
C PHE A 338 -0.75 -4.51 -14.29
N MET A 339 -1.01 -3.44 -15.02
CA MET A 339 -2.11 -2.52 -14.72
C MET A 339 -3.48 -3.15 -14.87
N LEU A 340 -3.70 -3.96 -15.91
CA LEU A 340 -4.96 -4.70 -16.09
C LEU A 340 -5.18 -5.74 -14.97
N GLY A 341 -4.11 -6.40 -14.53
CA GLY A 341 -4.15 -7.38 -13.44
C GLY A 341 -4.11 -6.78 -12.04
N ALA A 342 -4.00 -5.46 -11.92
CA ALA A 342 -3.88 -4.73 -10.67
C ALA A 342 -4.88 -3.56 -10.59
N ALA A 343 -5.95 -3.63 -11.40
CA ALA A 343 -6.95 -2.58 -11.47
C ALA A 343 -7.75 -2.49 -10.17
N GLY A 344 -7.72 -1.31 -9.55
CA GLY A 344 -8.76 -0.85 -8.64
C GLY A 344 -8.44 -0.76 -7.16
N GLN A 345 -7.21 -1.02 -6.71
CA GLN A 345 -6.92 -0.98 -5.27
C GLN A 345 -5.53 -0.44 -4.97
N ARG A 346 -5.41 0.21 -3.80
CA ARG A 346 -4.15 0.58 -3.14
C ARG A 346 -3.21 -0.61 -3.16
N LYS A 347 -1.91 -0.37 -3.29
CA LYS A 347 -0.93 -1.46 -3.37
C LYS A 347 0.05 -1.33 -2.24
N SER A 348 -0.10 -2.21 -1.25
CA SER A 348 0.97 -2.43 -0.31
C SER A 348 2.07 -3.22 -0.96
N VAL A 349 3.28 -2.76 -0.65
CA VAL A 349 4.51 -3.38 -1.06
C VAL A 349 5.35 -3.66 0.16
N SER A 350 5.91 -4.87 0.21
CA SER A 350 6.94 -5.22 1.18
C SER A 350 8.31 -5.31 0.52
N LEU A 351 9.30 -4.89 1.29
CA LEU A 351 10.70 -5.03 0.97
C LEU A 351 11.48 -5.51 2.18
N GLU A 352 12.64 -6.10 1.93
CA GLU A 352 13.57 -6.57 2.95
C GLU A 352 14.91 -5.88 2.77
N ILE A 353 15.45 -5.39 3.88
CA ILE A 353 16.80 -4.85 3.93
C ILE A 353 17.78 -6.02 3.88
N THR A 354 18.67 -6.02 2.90
CA THR A 354 19.70 -7.04 2.70
C THR A 354 21.11 -6.54 2.99
N GLY A 355 21.28 -5.23 3.21
CA GLY A 355 22.55 -4.62 3.60
C GLY A 355 22.35 -3.19 4.10
N LEU A 356 23.10 -2.82 5.13
CA LEU A 356 22.90 -1.56 5.86
C LEU A 356 23.68 -0.37 5.31
N GLY A 357 24.57 -0.55 4.34
CA GLY A 357 25.30 0.55 3.70
C GLY A 357 26.07 1.41 4.70
N LYS A 358 25.67 2.68 4.85
CA LYS A 358 26.23 3.65 5.83
C LYS A 358 25.66 3.51 7.25
N LEU A 359 24.59 2.73 7.42
CA LEU A 359 24.04 2.39 8.74
C LEU A 359 24.76 1.23 9.40
N ASP A 360 25.62 0.51 8.66
CA ASP A 360 26.42 -0.58 9.24
C ASP A 360 27.31 -0.06 10.39
N PRO A 361 27.11 -0.54 11.63
CA PRO A 361 27.89 -0.13 12.79
C PRO A 361 29.40 -0.38 12.62
N ASN A 362 29.79 -1.43 11.88
CA ASN A 362 31.19 -1.78 11.66
C ASN A 362 31.87 -0.75 10.76
N ARG A 363 31.18 -0.33 9.68
CA ARG A 363 31.69 0.67 8.73
C ARG A 363 31.82 2.07 9.34
N ARG A 364 31.02 2.38 10.36
CA ARG A 364 31.13 3.64 11.13
C ARG A 364 32.35 3.67 12.05
N ARG A 365 32.74 2.53 12.63
CA ARG A 365 33.94 2.45 13.47
C ARG A 365 35.20 2.72 12.66
N ASP A 366 35.30 2.15 11.46
CA ASP A 366 36.46 2.33 10.57
C ASP A 366 36.67 3.78 10.12
N ARG A 367 35.57 4.55 9.96
CA ARG A 367 35.60 5.98 9.62
C ARG A 367 36.01 6.90 10.78
N ASN A 368 35.77 6.49 12.02
CA ASN A 368 36.14 7.27 13.21
C ASN A 368 37.54 6.91 13.75
N SER A 369 38.14 5.84 13.25
CA SER A 369 39.52 5.41 13.56
C SER A 369 40.54 5.83 12.51
N SER A 370 40.11 6.55 11.47
CA SER A 370 40.93 7.14 10.39
C SER A 370 40.93 8.65 10.54
#